data_AF-A0A4Q3TEZ7-F1
#
_entry.id   AF-A0A4Q3TEZ7-F1
#
_cell.length_a   1.000
_cell.length_b   1.000
_cell.length_c   1.000
_cell.angle_alpha   90.00
_cell.angle_beta   90.00
_cell.angle_gamma   90.00
#
_symmetry.space_group_name_H-M   'P 1'
#
loop_
_entity.id
_entity.type
_entity.pdbx_description
1 polymer ?
#
loop_
_entity_poly.entity_id
_entity_poly.type
_entity_poly.pdbx_seq_one_letter_code
_entity_poly.pdbx_strand_id
1 'polypeptide(L)'
;MNRSQAFAALAMIAATTLPAAASAAVEAPTGAQARPVLVCATDAATRRAFTREHGAAPRFITARQALAIQATDAGWSTPRCMTARQHALYKDAATTFARAR
;
A
#
# COMPACT_ATOMS: atom_id res chain seq x y z
N MET A 1 -14.66 64.20 -35.30
CA MET A 1 -15.32 64.61 -34.04
C MET A 1 -15.55 63.36 -33.20
N ASN A 2 -14.70 63.18 -32.20
CA ASN A 2 -14.78 62.34 -30.99
C ASN A 2 -15.85 61.26 -30.88
N ARG A 3 -15.41 60.04 -30.50
CA ARG A 3 -15.63 59.49 -29.14
C ARG A 3 -14.92 58.15 -28.90
N SER A 4 -13.74 58.27 -28.30
CA SER A 4 -13.19 57.54 -27.15
C SER A 4 -13.15 56.01 -27.13
N GLN A 5 -11.90 55.54 -27.05
CA GLN A 5 -11.41 54.17 -26.99
C GLN A 5 -11.47 53.55 -25.57
N ALA A 6 -11.22 52.24 -25.57
CA ALA A 6 -10.52 51.43 -24.57
C ALA A 6 -11.32 50.90 -23.36
N PHE A 7 -11.91 49.71 -23.55
CA PHE A 7 -12.11 48.75 -22.45
C PHE A 7 -10.78 48.02 -22.22
N ALA A 8 -10.00 48.47 -21.24
CA ALA A 8 -8.81 47.76 -20.77
C ALA A 8 -9.21 46.62 -19.84
N ALA A 9 -9.03 45.39 -20.33
CA ALA A 9 -9.06 44.18 -19.53
C ALA A 9 -7.82 44.13 -18.62
N LEU A 10 -8.02 43.93 -17.32
CA LEU A 10 -6.98 43.43 -16.42
C LEU A 10 -7.54 42.24 -15.64
N ALA A 11 -7.22 41.04 -16.14
CA ALA A 11 -7.38 39.80 -15.41
C ALA A 11 -6.25 39.70 -14.37
N MET A 12 -6.56 39.92 -13.10
CA MET A 12 -5.66 39.63 -11.99
C MET A 12 -5.96 38.23 -11.46
N ILE A 13 -5.02 37.33 -11.72
CA ILE A 13 -4.96 35.96 -11.26
C ILE A 13 -4.56 35.99 -9.78
N ALA A 14 -5.45 35.55 -8.89
CA ALA A 14 -5.08 35.20 -7.51
C ALA A 14 -5.17 33.67 -7.39
N ALA A 15 -4.02 33.01 -7.53
CA ALA A 15 -3.86 31.60 -7.22
C ALA A 15 -4.07 31.41 -5.72
N THR A 16 -5.21 30.85 -5.33
CA THR A 16 -5.41 30.36 -3.96
C THR A 16 -4.58 29.10 -3.78
N THR A 17 -3.47 29.24 -3.06
CA THR A 17 -2.64 28.11 -2.62
C THR A 17 -3.49 27.23 -1.71
N LEU A 18 -3.85 26.02 -2.19
CA LEU A 18 -4.43 24.99 -1.33
C LEU A 18 -3.39 24.64 -0.25
N PRO A 19 -3.78 24.58 1.04
CA PRO A 19 -2.92 23.96 2.03
C PRO A 19 -2.83 22.47 1.69
N ALA A 20 -1.63 22.03 1.32
CA ALA A 20 -1.29 20.62 1.28
C ALA A 20 -1.51 20.07 2.70
N ALA A 21 -2.64 19.40 2.91
CA ALA A 21 -2.87 18.65 4.12
C ALA A 21 -1.77 17.59 4.20
N ALA A 22 -0.87 17.81 5.15
CA ALA A 22 0.22 16.91 5.47
C ALA A 22 -0.33 15.49 5.52
N SER A 23 0.15 14.63 4.63
CA SER A 23 0.02 13.19 4.80
C SER A 23 0.58 12.89 6.18
N ALA A 24 -0.30 12.55 7.13
CA ALA A 24 0.13 11.94 8.37
C ALA A 24 0.94 10.71 7.96
N ALA A 25 2.26 10.85 7.99
CA ALA A 25 3.15 9.71 7.99
C ALA A 25 2.78 8.96 9.27
N VAL A 26 1.90 7.96 9.11
CA VAL A 26 1.76 6.90 10.09
C VAL A 26 3.14 6.30 10.14
N GLU A 27 3.92 6.71 11.13
CA GLU A 27 5.17 6.08 11.47
C GLU A 27 4.81 4.64 11.82
N ALA A 28 4.98 3.77 10.83
CA ALA A 28 4.78 2.35 11.01
C ALA A 28 5.69 1.93 12.17
N PRO A 29 5.20 1.12 13.12
CA PRO A 29 5.95 0.78 14.32
C PRO A 29 7.31 0.19 13.93
N THR A 30 8.36 0.95 14.19
CA THR A 30 9.76 0.54 14.01
C THR A 30 10.10 -0.40 15.17
N GLY A 31 9.61 -1.65 15.09
CA GLY A 31 9.74 -2.62 16.19
C GLY A 31 9.62 -4.09 15.82
N ALA A 32 9.14 -4.42 14.63
CA ALA A 32 9.25 -5.76 14.07
C ALA A 32 9.61 -5.58 12.60
N GLN A 33 10.68 -6.21 12.13
CA GLN A 33 10.93 -6.28 10.70
C GLN A 33 9.74 -7.00 10.06
N ALA A 34 8.77 -6.22 9.58
CA ALA A 34 7.53 -6.73 9.02
C ALA A 34 7.91 -7.53 7.78
N ARG A 35 7.88 -8.85 7.88
CA ARG A 35 8.15 -9.74 6.76
C ARG A 35 7.04 -9.51 5.74
N PRO A 36 7.35 -8.96 4.56
CA PRO A 36 6.31 -8.54 3.64
C PRO A 36 5.56 -9.77 3.12
N VAL A 37 4.26 -9.82 3.42
CA VAL A 37 3.32 -10.75 2.80
C VAL A 37 2.40 -9.95 1.88
N LEU A 38 2.51 -10.19 0.58
CA LEU A 38 1.76 -9.51 -0.46
C LEU A 38 0.46 -10.26 -0.77
N VAL A 39 -0.54 -9.54 -1.28
CA VAL A 39 -1.75 -10.17 -1.82
C VAL A 39 -1.54 -10.37 -3.32
N CYS A 40 -1.52 -11.63 -3.75
CA CYS A 40 -1.21 -12.00 -5.13
C CYS A 40 -2.34 -12.84 -5.73
N ALA A 41 -2.62 -12.66 -7.01
CA ALA A 41 -3.41 -13.61 -7.79
C ALA A 41 -2.53 -14.80 -8.25
N THR A 42 -3.16 -15.91 -8.63
CA THR A 42 -2.46 -17.17 -8.96
C THR A 42 -2.24 -17.38 -10.46
N ASP A 43 -2.50 -16.36 -11.27
CA ASP A 43 -2.43 -16.39 -12.72
C ASP A 43 -1.00 -16.19 -13.26
N ALA A 44 -0.85 -16.40 -14.57
CA ALA A 44 0.45 -16.33 -15.23
C ALA A 44 1.02 -14.90 -15.29
N ALA A 45 0.18 -13.87 -15.37
CA ALA A 45 0.64 -12.48 -15.40
C ALA A 45 1.24 -12.11 -14.05
N THR A 46 0.56 -12.46 -12.95
CA THR A 46 1.08 -12.24 -11.59
C THR A 46 2.42 -12.96 -11.38
N ARG A 47 2.55 -14.22 -11.82
CA ARG A 47 3.83 -14.94 -11.70
C ARG A 47 4.96 -14.24 -12.46
N ARG A 48 4.71 -13.77 -13.69
CA ARG A 48 5.71 -13.08 -14.50
C ARG A 48 6.13 -11.74 -13.88
N ALA A 49 5.17 -10.96 -13.39
CA ALA A 49 5.44 -9.70 -12.71
C ALA A 49 6.31 -9.94 -11.46
N PHE A 50 5.89 -10.89 -10.62
CA PHE A 50 6.60 -11.22 -9.38
C PHE A 50 8.03 -11.72 -9.64
N THR A 51 8.23 -12.59 -10.63
CA THR A 51 9.59 -13.06 -10.99
C THR A 51 10.47 -11.92 -11.51
N ARG A 52 9.92 -10.97 -12.27
CA ARG A 52 10.68 -9.79 -12.72
C ARG A 52 11.09 -8.88 -11.56
N GLU A 53 10.22 -8.71 -10.57
CA GLU A 53 10.45 -7.80 -9.43
C GLU A 53 11.33 -8.42 -8.35
N HIS A 54 11.21 -9.73 -8.12
CA HIS A 54 11.83 -10.41 -6.99
C HIS A 54 12.79 -11.53 -7.37
N GLY A 55 12.98 -11.81 -8.66
CA GLY A 55 13.94 -12.81 -9.17
C GLY A 55 13.54 -14.28 -8.96
N ALA A 56 12.39 -14.55 -8.35
CA ALA A 56 11.90 -15.91 -8.09
C ALA A 56 10.39 -15.99 -8.24
N ALA A 57 9.84 -17.19 -8.47
CA ALA A 57 8.39 -17.38 -8.52
C ALA A 57 7.74 -17.13 -7.13
N PRO A 58 6.49 -16.63 -7.09
CA PRO A 58 5.81 -16.34 -5.84
C PRO A 58 5.58 -17.61 -5.02
N ARG A 59 5.92 -17.56 -3.73
CA ARG A 59 5.61 -18.63 -2.77
C ARG A 59 4.41 -18.22 -1.93
N PHE A 60 3.34 -19.02 -2.03
CA PHE A 60 2.09 -18.75 -1.33
C PHE A 60 2.07 -19.33 0.08
N ILE A 61 1.54 -18.56 1.02
CA ILE A 61 1.23 -18.97 2.38
C ILE A 61 -0.25 -18.73 2.70
N THR A 62 -0.74 -19.41 3.72
CA THR A 62 -2.11 -19.27 4.24
C THR A 62 -2.20 -18.20 5.32
N ALA A 63 -3.41 -17.76 5.65
CA ALA A 63 -3.69 -16.89 6.79
C ALA A 63 -3.14 -17.49 8.10
N ARG A 64 -3.34 -18.80 8.30
CA ARG A 64 -2.87 -19.53 9.48
C ARG A 64 -1.34 -19.51 9.59
N GLN A 65 -0.65 -19.75 8.47
CA GLN A 65 0.81 -19.66 8.42
C GLN A 65 1.28 -18.24 8.70
N ALA A 66 0.62 -17.22 8.13
CA ALA A 66 0.96 -15.82 8.36
C ALA A 66 0.82 -15.42 9.85
N LEU A 67 -0.23 -15.88 10.53
CA LEU A 67 -0.43 -15.65 11.97
C LEU A 67 0.56 -16.40 12.86
N ALA A 68 1.12 -17.51 12.37
CA ALA A 68 2.07 -18.32 13.13
C ALA A 68 3.51 -17.78 13.09
N ILE A 69 3.81 -16.81 12.21
CA ILE A 69 5.15 -16.23 12.07
C ILE A 69 5.55 -15.53 13.37
N GLN A 70 6.69 -15.91 13.91
CA GLN A 70 7.33 -15.30 15.07
C GLN A 70 8.42 -14.31 14.64
N ALA A 71 8.74 -13.37 15.52
CA ALA A 71 9.84 -12.42 15.29
C ALA A 71 11.19 -13.15 15.12
N THR A 72 11.35 -14.30 15.79
CA THR A 72 12.57 -15.13 15.81
C THR A 72 12.72 -16.06 14.61
N ASP A 73 11.70 -16.19 13.75
CA ASP A 73 11.81 -17.07 12.58
C ASP A 73 12.93 -16.60 11.65
N ALA A 74 13.45 -17.45 10.77
CA ALA A 74 14.42 -17.01 9.76
C ALA A 74 13.74 -16.12 8.70
N GLY A 75 14.29 -14.94 8.40
CA GLY A 75 13.80 -14.02 7.36
C GLY A 75 13.70 -14.68 5.98
N TRP A 76 12.95 -14.07 5.06
CA TRP A 76 12.92 -14.51 3.67
C TRP A 76 13.66 -13.51 2.79
N SER A 77 14.40 -14.01 1.80
CA SER A 77 15.05 -13.20 0.77
C SER A 77 14.05 -12.57 -0.21
N THR A 78 12.81 -13.07 -0.24
CA THR A 78 11.75 -12.69 -1.18
C THR A 78 10.43 -12.63 -0.42
N PRO A 79 9.56 -11.63 -0.68
CA PRO A 79 8.23 -11.59 -0.07
C PRO A 79 7.44 -12.88 -0.32
N ARG A 80 6.52 -13.18 0.59
CA ARG A 80 5.55 -14.27 0.39
C ARG A 80 4.24 -13.70 -0.12
N CYS A 81 3.50 -14.52 -0.85
CA CYS A 81 2.16 -14.17 -1.31
C CYS A 81 1.10 -14.84 -0.44
N MET A 82 -0.05 -14.22 -0.30
CA MET A 82 -1.30 -14.88 0.07
C MET A 82 -2.38 -14.49 -0.95
N THR A 83 -3.39 -15.32 -1.14
CA THR A 83 -4.50 -14.96 -2.03
C THR A 83 -5.43 -13.95 -1.37
N ALA A 84 -6.27 -13.26 -2.15
CA ALA A 84 -7.26 -12.33 -1.61
C ALA A 84 -8.19 -13.00 -0.57
N ARG A 85 -8.58 -14.25 -0.80
CA ARG A 85 -9.35 -15.04 0.17
C ARG A 85 -8.60 -15.28 1.47
N GLN A 86 -7.32 -15.67 1.40
CA GLN A 86 -6.50 -15.86 2.60
C GLN A 86 -6.27 -14.53 3.33
N HIS A 87 -6.15 -13.43 2.61
CA HIS A 87 -6.01 -12.12 3.22
C HIS A 87 -7.26 -11.67 4.00
N ALA A 88 -8.46 -11.95 3.49
CA ALA A 88 -9.70 -11.72 4.24
C ALA A 88 -9.71 -12.53 5.55
N LEU A 89 -9.40 -13.83 5.47
CA LEU A 89 -9.30 -14.69 6.66
C LEU A 89 -8.24 -14.21 7.66
N TYR A 90 -7.10 -13.72 7.17
CA TYR A 90 -6.05 -13.16 8.01
C TYR A 90 -6.54 -11.93 8.77
N LYS A 91 -7.24 -11.00 8.11
CA LYS A 91 -7.81 -9.80 8.74
C LYS A 91 -8.86 -10.14 9.80
N ASP A 92 -9.77 -11.05 9.48
CA ASP A 92 -10.82 -11.48 10.41
C ASP A 92 -10.23 -12.15 11.66
N ALA A 93 -9.23 -13.01 11.47
CA ALA A 93 -8.55 -13.66 12.58
C ALA A 93 -7.73 -12.66 13.42
N ALA A 94 -6.95 -11.79 12.78
CA ALA A 94 -6.11 -10.81 13.47
C ALA A 94 -6.94 -9.83 14.32
N THR A 95 -8.09 -9.39 13.81
CA THR A 95 -9.03 -8.53 14.57
C THR A 95 -9.69 -9.28 15.72
N THR A 96 -10.04 -10.55 15.54
CA THR A 96 -10.57 -11.40 16.62
C THR A 96 -9.54 -11.57 17.74
N PHE A 97 -8.28 -11.85 17.40
CA PHE A 97 -7.18 -11.93 18.38
C PHE A 97 -6.94 -10.60 19.11
N ALA A 98 -7.02 -9.47 18.41
CA ALA A 98 -6.85 -8.15 19.02
C ALA A 98 -7.96 -7.82 20.03
N ARG A 99 -9.19 -8.32 19.82
CA ARG A 99 -10.32 -8.14 20.75
C ARG A 99 -10.27 -9.04 21.98
N ALA A 100 -9.50 -10.12 21.92
CA ALA A 100 -9.41 -11.12 23.00
C ALA A 100 -8.25 -10.87 23.98
N ARG A 101 -7.41 -9.85 23.73
CA ARG A 101 -6.35 -9.39 24.63
C ARG A 101 -6.77 -8.10 25.32
#